data_AF-A0A414Q0W0-F1
#
_entry.id   AF-A0A414Q0W0-F1
#
_cell.length_a   1.000
_cell.length_b   1.000
_cell.length_c   1.000
_cell.angle_alpha   90.00
_cell.angle_beta   90.00
_cell.angle_gamma   90.00
#
_symmetry.space_group_name_H-M   'P 1'
#
loop_
_entity.id
_entity.type
_entity.pdbx_description
1 polymer ?
#
loop_
_entity_poly.entity_id
_entity_poly.type
_entity_poly.pdbx_seq_one_letter_code
_entity_poly.pdbx_strand_id
1 'polypeptide(L)'
;MEDLLKKEESVRMTLLMNPNDIDMLSELAILLYHKGDYSSAIKIYKKVVDYKEDKAESFAFLGHLYYENEEYLKAIRYFEKALDINPDVAFVHFLLGNAYSRAGKIMEAITSYDFAIFLDLDIYKAHIDFAEKYEKMGLLDRALKEYVIAYEIDPREKNIGEKIKKLKEKLEVKVV
;
A
#
# COMPACT_ATOMS: atom_id res chain seq x y z
N MET A 1 -15.43 24.86 10.14
CA MET A 1 -14.32 25.83 9.98
C MET A 1 -13.92 26.45 11.31
N GLU A 2 -14.89 26.91 12.12
CA GLU A 2 -14.62 27.48 13.46
C GLU A 2 -13.96 26.49 14.44
N ASP A 3 -14.33 25.21 14.38
CA ASP A 3 -13.76 24.15 15.23
C ASP A 3 -12.27 23.88 14.92
N LEU A 4 -11.90 23.82 13.63
CA LEU A 4 -10.51 23.66 13.19
C LEU A 4 -9.62 24.86 13.56
N LEU A 5 -10.19 26.06 13.62
CA LEU A 5 -9.45 27.26 14.03
C LEU A 5 -9.13 27.24 15.53
N LYS A 6 -10.15 26.99 16.37
CA LYS A 6 -9.97 26.85 17.83
C LYS A 6 -9.00 25.73 18.18
N LYS A 7 -9.10 24.61 17.46
CA LYS A 7 -8.19 23.47 17.63
C LYS A 7 -6.75 23.84 17.30
N GLU A 8 -6.52 24.53 16.18
CA GLU A 8 -5.16 24.98 15.83
C GLU A 8 -4.58 25.96 16.86
N GLU A 9 -5.36 26.93 17.35
CA GLU A 9 -4.93 27.86 18.39
C GLU A 9 -4.51 27.11 19.68
N SER A 10 -5.31 26.14 20.11
CA SER A 10 -5.01 25.30 21.28
C SER A 10 -3.70 24.52 21.10
N VAL A 11 -3.50 23.90 19.93
CA VAL A 11 -2.28 23.15 19.62
C VAL A 11 -1.06 24.08 19.61
N ARG A 12 -1.17 25.26 19.00
CA ARG A 12 -0.08 26.26 18.96
C ARG A 12 0.29 26.77 20.35
N MET A 13 -0.67 27.02 21.22
CA MET A 13 -0.42 27.42 22.60
C MET A 13 0.35 26.34 23.38
N THR A 14 0.01 25.07 23.16
CA THR A 14 0.73 23.94 23.77
C THR A 14 2.18 23.87 23.28
N LEU A 15 2.39 24.06 21.96
CA LEU A 15 3.73 24.08 21.37
C LEU A 15 4.57 25.30 21.78
N LEU A 16 3.98 26.40 22.26
CA LEU A 16 4.74 27.49 22.87
C LEU A 16 5.36 27.07 24.21
N MET A 17 4.65 26.23 24.97
CA MET A 17 5.11 25.72 26.26
C MET A 17 6.05 24.51 26.10
N ASN A 18 5.79 23.66 25.11
CA ASN A 18 6.60 22.49 24.78
C ASN A 18 6.84 22.37 23.26
N PRO A 19 7.89 23.02 22.72
CA PRO A 19 8.11 23.12 21.27
C PRO A 19 8.44 21.81 20.55
N ASN A 20 8.80 20.76 21.29
CA ASN A 20 9.20 19.45 20.76
C ASN A 20 8.19 18.35 21.10
N ASP A 21 6.97 18.73 21.50
CA ASP A 21 5.87 17.79 21.68
C ASP A 21 5.50 17.15 20.33
N ILE A 22 5.91 15.89 20.13
CA ILE A 22 5.79 15.20 18.85
C ILE A 22 4.33 14.93 18.48
N ASP A 23 3.47 14.70 19.46
CA ASP A 23 2.06 14.47 19.25
C ASP A 23 1.37 15.77 18.80
N MET A 24 1.68 16.88 19.48
CA MET A 24 1.16 18.20 19.08
C MET A 24 1.72 18.69 17.74
N LEU A 25 2.99 18.40 17.43
CA LEU A 25 3.56 18.69 16.11
C LEU A 25 2.87 17.86 15.01
N SER A 26 2.59 16.59 15.28
CA SER A 26 1.85 15.72 14.34
C SER A 26 0.43 16.24 14.12
N GLU A 27 -0.26 16.62 15.19
CA GLU A 27 -1.62 17.16 15.13
C GLU A 27 -1.67 18.51 14.38
N LEU A 28 -0.70 19.40 14.62
CA LEU A 28 -0.59 20.65 13.88
C LEU A 28 -0.39 20.42 12.38
N ALA A 29 0.47 19.48 12.00
CA ALA A 29 0.70 19.15 10.60
C ALA A 29 -0.56 18.61 9.91
N ILE A 30 -1.34 17.77 10.59
CA ILE A 30 -2.62 17.25 10.09
C ILE A 30 -3.65 18.39 9.92
N LEU A 31 -3.72 19.31 10.88
CA LEU A 31 -4.61 20.47 10.77
C LEU A 31 -4.25 21.36 9.58
N LEU A 32 -2.95 21.62 9.37
CA LEU A 32 -2.45 22.39 8.23
C LEU A 32 -2.73 21.68 6.91
N TYR A 33 -2.58 20.35 6.86
CA TYR A 33 -2.97 19.53 5.71
C TYR A 33 -4.45 19.71 5.36
N HIS A 34 -5.36 19.61 6.33
CA HIS A 34 -6.80 19.79 6.07
C HIS A 34 -7.17 21.23 5.65
N LYS A 35 -6.32 22.21 5.95
CA LYS A 35 -6.45 23.60 5.47
C LYS A 35 -5.83 23.83 4.09
N GLY A 36 -5.17 22.83 3.51
CA GLY A 36 -4.44 22.94 2.25
C GLY A 36 -3.08 23.63 2.36
N ASP A 37 -2.61 23.95 3.57
CA ASP A 37 -1.27 24.53 3.80
C ASP A 37 -0.23 23.40 3.92
N TYR A 38 -0.02 22.70 2.79
CA TYR A 38 0.87 21.56 2.71
C TYR A 38 2.33 21.95 2.96
N SER A 39 2.75 23.14 2.54
CA SER A 39 4.10 23.66 2.75
C SER A 39 4.43 23.82 4.24
N SER A 40 3.51 24.39 5.03
CA SER A 40 3.69 24.47 6.49
C SER A 40 3.59 23.09 7.14
N ALA A 41 2.64 22.24 6.70
CA ALA A 41 2.50 20.87 7.21
C ALA A 41 3.81 20.08 7.04
N ILE A 42 4.44 20.13 5.87
CA ILE A 42 5.73 19.49 5.58
C ILE A 42 6.82 19.98 6.53
N LYS A 43 6.92 21.30 6.75
CA LYS A 43 7.95 21.88 7.63
C LYS A 43 7.81 21.39 9.07
N ILE A 44 6.58 21.29 9.56
CA ILE A 44 6.29 20.78 10.90
C ILE A 44 6.56 19.27 10.96
N TYR A 45 6.04 18.50 10.01
CA TYR A 45 6.12 17.03 10.05
C TYR A 45 7.53 16.49 9.84
N LYS A 46 8.43 17.24 9.17
CA LYS A 46 9.85 16.90 9.13
C LYS A 46 10.47 16.79 10.52
N LYS A 47 10.07 17.66 11.46
CA LYS A 47 10.54 17.57 12.84
C LYS A 47 10.05 16.28 13.48
N VAL A 48 8.78 15.91 13.27
CA VAL A 48 8.20 14.66 13.79
C VAL A 48 9.02 13.43 13.36
N VAL A 49 9.37 13.36 12.07
CA VAL A 49 10.16 12.27 11.48
C VAL A 49 11.56 12.15 12.11
N ASP A 50 12.17 13.26 12.53
CA ASP A 50 13.50 13.25 13.16
C ASP A 50 13.50 12.63 14.57
N TYR A 51 12.34 12.62 15.26
CA TYR A 51 12.22 12.16 16.65
C TYR A 51 11.48 10.81 16.83
N LYS A 52 10.70 10.34 15.86
CA LYS A 52 10.00 9.05 15.96
C LYS A 52 10.94 7.85 15.73
N GLU A 53 10.79 6.82 16.57
CA GLU A 53 11.47 5.53 16.41
C GLU A 53 10.90 4.74 15.21
N ASP A 54 9.58 4.75 15.02
CA ASP A 54 8.94 4.20 13.82
C ASP A 54 8.93 5.22 12.68
N LYS A 55 9.87 5.02 11.76
CA LYS A 55 10.09 5.90 10.62
C LYS A 55 9.28 5.50 9.38
N ALA A 56 8.75 4.28 9.29
CA ALA A 56 8.07 3.83 8.08
C ALA A 56 6.78 4.63 7.83
N GLU A 57 5.88 4.64 8.81
CA GLU A 57 4.63 5.39 8.75
C GLU A 57 4.89 6.90 8.61
N SER A 58 5.88 7.40 9.35
CA SER A 58 6.27 8.81 9.33
C SER A 58 6.81 9.25 7.96
N PHE A 59 7.60 8.40 7.30
CA PHE A 59 8.05 8.66 5.93
C PHE A 59 6.91 8.57 4.92
N ALA A 60 6.00 7.60 5.07
CA ALA A 60 4.83 7.49 4.20
C ALA A 60 3.95 8.74 4.27
N PHE A 61 3.65 9.23 5.49
CA PHE A 61 2.86 10.45 5.66
C PHE A 61 3.59 11.69 5.12
N LEU A 62 4.91 11.80 5.33
CA LEU A 62 5.68 12.90 4.74
C LEU A 62 5.70 12.84 3.21
N GLY A 63 5.76 11.64 2.63
CA GLY A 63 5.60 11.41 1.20
C GLY A 63 4.23 11.88 0.69
N HIS A 64 3.16 11.57 1.43
CA HIS A 64 1.80 12.03 1.13
C HIS A 64 1.68 13.55 1.16
N LEU A 65 2.22 14.22 2.18
CA LEU A 65 2.26 15.68 2.23
C LEU A 65 2.99 16.30 1.03
N TYR A 66 4.09 15.69 0.58
CA TYR A 66 4.79 16.13 -0.61
C TYR A 66 4.01 15.88 -1.90
N TYR A 67 3.26 14.78 -1.99
CA TYR A 67 2.38 14.49 -3.13
C TYR A 67 1.29 15.55 -3.26
N GLU A 68 0.67 15.92 -2.15
CA GLU A 68 -0.40 16.91 -2.07
C GLU A 68 0.11 18.34 -2.35
N ASN A 69 1.37 18.61 -2.01
CA ASN A 69 2.08 19.83 -2.39
C ASN A 69 2.61 19.79 -3.84
N GLU A 70 2.21 18.80 -4.65
CA GLU A 70 2.61 18.57 -6.04
C GLU A 70 4.13 18.37 -6.26
N GLU A 71 4.89 18.09 -5.20
CA GLU A 71 6.33 17.83 -5.25
C GLU A 71 6.60 16.32 -5.44
N TYR A 72 6.12 15.77 -6.56
CA TYR A 72 6.03 14.33 -6.80
C TYR A 72 7.35 13.56 -6.66
N LEU A 73 8.50 14.15 -7.08
CA LEU A 73 9.81 13.51 -6.92
C LEU A 73 10.24 13.38 -5.45
N LYS A 74 9.85 14.33 -4.60
CA LYS A 74 10.11 14.22 -3.17
C LYS A 74 9.15 13.22 -2.52
N ALA A 75 7.89 13.19 -2.95
CA ALA A 75 6.92 12.20 -2.52
C ALA A 75 7.44 10.78 -2.78
N ILE A 76 7.85 10.49 -4.02
CA ILE A 76 8.48 9.23 -4.43
C ILE A 76 9.60 8.83 -3.46
N ARG A 77 10.57 9.72 -3.24
CA ARG A 77 11.72 9.44 -2.36
C ARG A 77 11.30 9.06 -0.94
N TYR A 78 10.25 9.68 -0.40
CA TYR A 78 9.79 9.38 0.97
C TYR A 78 8.91 8.13 1.04
N PHE A 79 8.11 7.85 0.01
CA PHE A 79 7.42 6.56 -0.11
C PHE A 79 8.41 5.41 -0.26
N GLU A 80 9.45 5.55 -1.10
CA GLU A 80 10.54 4.57 -1.24
C GLU A 80 11.23 4.33 0.12
N LYS A 81 11.56 5.38 0.87
CA LYS A 81 12.11 5.24 2.23
C LYS A 81 11.18 4.53 3.21
N ALA A 82 9.87 4.72 3.08
CA ALA A 82 8.90 4.02 3.92
C ALA A 82 8.91 2.52 3.57
N LEU A 83 8.92 2.19 2.27
CA LEU A 83 8.97 0.83 1.75
C LEU A 83 10.31 0.13 1.99
N ASP A 84 11.42 0.87 2.05
CA ASP A 84 12.73 0.34 2.46
C ASP A 84 12.70 -0.21 3.90
N ILE A 85 11.83 0.33 4.75
CA ILE A 85 11.66 -0.11 6.15
C ILE A 85 10.57 -1.18 6.26
N ASN A 86 9.42 -0.95 5.61
CA ASN A 86 8.32 -1.88 5.57
C ASN A 86 7.83 -2.06 4.12
N PRO A 87 8.32 -3.08 3.41
CA PRO A 87 8.09 -3.24 1.97
C PRO A 87 6.67 -3.68 1.61
N ASP A 88 5.93 -4.26 2.56
CA ASP A 88 4.67 -4.96 2.29
C ASP A 88 3.45 -4.10 2.65
N VAL A 89 3.55 -2.79 2.49
CA VAL A 89 2.45 -1.85 2.75
C VAL A 89 1.77 -1.47 1.43
N ALA A 90 0.74 -2.24 1.06
CA ALA A 90 -0.01 -2.07 -0.18
C ALA A 90 -0.44 -0.62 -0.46
N PHE A 91 -0.96 0.06 0.57
CA PHE A 91 -1.39 1.44 0.45
C PHE A 91 -0.25 2.41 0.09
N VAL A 92 0.97 2.17 0.58
CA VAL A 92 2.14 3.00 0.26
C VAL A 92 2.60 2.76 -1.18
N HIS A 93 2.54 1.52 -1.68
CA HIS A 93 2.76 1.22 -3.10
C HIS A 93 1.75 1.91 -4.01
N PHE A 94 0.47 1.98 -3.60
CA PHE A 94 -0.54 2.72 -4.33
C PHE A 94 -0.23 4.22 -4.41
N LEU A 95 0.16 4.84 -3.28
CA LEU A 95 0.56 6.25 -3.24
C LEU A 95 1.83 6.52 -4.05
N LEU A 96 2.79 5.60 -4.03
CA LEU A 96 3.99 5.65 -4.86
C LEU A 96 3.63 5.59 -6.36
N GLY A 97 2.70 4.72 -6.74
CA GLY A 97 2.17 4.66 -8.11
C GLY A 97 1.55 5.98 -8.57
N ASN A 98 0.75 6.62 -7.70
CA ASN A 98 0.18 7.95 -7.97
C ASN A 98 1.29 8.99 -8.19
N ALA A 99 2.32 8.99 -7.34
CA ALA A 99 3.42 9.94 -7.44
C ALA A 99 4.26 9.73 -8.71
N TYR A 100 4.56 8.47 -9.10
CA TYR A 100 5.21 8.16 -10.37
C TYR A 100 4.37 8.60 -11.57
N SER A 101 3.06 8.32 -11.56
CA SER A 101 2.14 8.72 -12.63
C SER A 101 2.16 10.24 -12.84
N ARG A 102 2.04 11.02 -11.76
CA ARG A 102 2.11 12.49 -11.79
C ARG A 102 3.48 13.02 -12.20
N ALA A 103 4.55 12.28 -11.93
CA ALA A 103 5.90 12.59 -12.39
C ALA A 103 6.18 12.16 -13.85
N GLY A 104 5.20 11.56 -14.56
CA GLY A 104 5.35 11.07 -15.93
C GLY A 104 6.09 9.73 -16.05
N LYS A 105 6.35 9.05 -14.94
CA LYS A 105 7.04 7.75 -14.84
C LYS A 105 6.04 6.60 -14.93
N ILE A 106 5.47 6.42 -16.11
CA ILE A 106 4.29 5.56 -16.30
C ILE A 106 4.58 4.08 -16.02
N MET A 107 5.76 3.57 -16.40
CA MET A 107 6.10 2.17 -16.16
C MET A 107 6.27 1.87 -14.68
N GLU A 108 6.98 2.74 -13.95
CA GLU A 108 7.16 2.61 -12.50
C GLU A 108 5.84 2.75 -11.74
N ALA A 109 4.92 3.59 -12.25
CA ALA A 109 3.57 3.70 -11.71
C ALA A 109 2.80 2.39 -11.82
N ILE A 110 2.78 1.77 -13.02
CA ILE A 110 2.12 0.48 -13.25
C ILE A 110 2.70 -0.59 -12.31
N THR A 111 4.03 -0.70 -12.24
CA THR A 111 4.68 -1.65 -11.33
C THR A 111 4.28 -1.43 -9.87
N SER A 112 4.22 -0.19 -9.41
CA SER A 112 3.83 0.12 -8.03
C SER A 112 2.36 -0.24 -7.77
N TYR A 113 1.46 0.04 -8.73
CA TYR A 113 0.05 -0.37 -8.61
C TYR A 113 -0.11 -1.89 -8.62
N ASP A 114 0.62 -2.60 -9.47
CA ASP A 114 0.59 -4.07 -9.52
C ASP A 114 1.06 -4.67 -8.18
N PHE A 115 2.10 -4.09 -7.57
CA PHE A 115 2.56 -4.47 -6.23
C PHE A 115 1.53 -4.15 -5.14
N ALA A 116 0.89 -2.98 -5.18
CA ALA A 116 -0.18 -2.63 -4.24
C ALA A 116 -1.34 -3.65 -4.31
N ILE A 117 -1.77 -3.99 -5.53
CA ILE A 117 -2.80 -4.99 -5.78
C ILE A 117 -2.34 -6.37 -5.29
N PHE A 118 -1.09 -6.76 -5.56
CA PHE A 118 -0.52 -8.02 -5.09
C PHE A 118 -0.44 -8.13 -3.56
N LEU A 119 -0.22 -7.03 -2.84
CA LEU A 119 -0.09 -7.05 -1.38
C LEU A 119 -1.45 -7.07 -0.66
N ASP A 120 -2.47 -6.39 -1.20
CA ASP A 120 -3.83 -6.38 -0.64
C ASP A 120 -4.72 -7.54 -1.12
N LEU A 121 -4.34 -8.19 -2.23
CA LEU A 121 -4.97 -9.40 -2.73
C LEU A 121 -4.04 -10.57 -2.42
N ASP A 122 -4.44 -11.52 -1.57
CA ASP A 122 -3.76 -12.81 -1.53
C ASP A 122 -4.09 -13.56 -2.83
N ILE A 123 -3.48 -13.14 -3.95
CA ILE A 123 -3.80 -13.56 -5.32
C ILE A 123 -3.67 -15.07 -5.42
N TYR A 124 -2.62 -15.60 -4.78
CA TYR A 124 -2.36 -17.01 -4.63
C TYR A 124 -3.52 -17.74 -3.94
N LYS A 125 -3.91 -17.32 -2.73
CA LYS A 125 -5.01 -17.95 -2.00
C LYS A 125 -6.36 -17.72 -2.66
N ALA A 126 -6.58 -16.58 -3.30
CA ALA A 126 -7.79 -16.29 -4.05
C ALA A 126 -7.96 -17.31 -5.19
N HIS A 127 -6.91 -17.56 -5.97
CA HIS A 127 -6.94 -18.59 -7.01
C HIS A 127 -7.12 -20.00 -6.42
N ILE A 128 -6.52 -20.33 -5.28
CA ILE A 128 -6.78 -21.60 -4.58
C ILE A 128 -8.24 -21.73 -4.14
N ASP A 129 -8.80 -20.71 -3.51
CA ASP A 129 -10.17 -20.70 -2.99
C ASP A 129 -11.20 -20.83 -4.14
N PHE A 130 -10.96 -20.15 -5.28
CA PHE A 130 -11.77 -20.31 -6.48
C PHE A 130 -11.65 -21.72 -7.07
N ALA A 131 -10.45 -22.26 -7.15
CA ALA A 131 -10.20 -23.60 -7.66
C ALA A 131 -10.95 -24.66 -6.84
N GLU A 132 -10.87 -24.60 -5.51
CA GLU A 132 -11.58 -25.51 -4.60
C GLU A 132 -13.10 -25.37 -4.70
N LYS A 133 -13.62 -24.16 -4.90
CA LYS A 133 -15.05 -23.91 -5.08
C LYS A 133 -15.57 -24.51 -6.40
N TYR A 134 -14.81 -24.38 -7.49
CA TYR A 134 -15.16 -25.02 -8.76
C TYR A 134 -15.07 -26.55 -8.70
N GLU A 135 -14.10 -27.09 -7.97
CA GLU A 135 -13.96 -28.53 -7.76
C GLU A 135 -15.18 -29.10 -7.02
N LYS A 136 -15.65 -28.44 -5.96
CA LYS A 136 -16.88 -28.81 -5.23
C LYS A 136 -18.14 -28.75 -6.11
N MET A 137 -18.16 -27.90 -7.13
CA MET A 137 -19.27 -27.79 -8.10
C MET A 137 -19.14 -28.77 -9.28
N GLY A 138 -18.08 -29.58 -9.33
CA GLY A 138 -17.81 -30.51 -10.44
C GLY A 138 -17.31 -29.82 -11.73
N LEU A 139 -17.01 -28.52 -11.68
CA LEU A 139 -16.52 -27.72 -12.82
C LEU A 139 -14.99 -27.85 -12.95
N LEU A 140 -14.54 -29.06 -13.26
CA LEU A 140 -13.12 -29.45 -13.17
C LEU A 140 -12.19 -28.66 -14.10
N ASP A 141 -12.64 -28.27 -15.31
CA ASP A 141 -11.83 -27.45 -16.22
C ASP A 141 -11.50 -26.07 -15.66
N ARG A 142 -12.47 -25.46 -14.96
CA ARG A 142 -12.30 -24.16 -14.32
C ARG A 142 -11.40 -24.27 -13.09
N ALA A 143 -11.60 -25.32 -12.28
CA ALA A 143 -10.74 -25.60 -11.15
C ALA A 143 -9.26 -25.77 -11.57
N LEU A 144 -9.02 -26.51 -12.65
CA LEU A 144 -7.68 -26.73 -13.19
C LEU A 144 -7.01 -25.42 -13.61
N LYS A 145 -7.74 -24.52 -14.31
CA LYS A 145 -7.20 -23.23 -14.72
C LYS A 145 -6.75 -22.38 -13.53
N GLU A 146 -7.58 -22.29 -12.49
CA GLU A 146 -7.25 -21.50 -11.30
C GLU A 146 -6.08 -22.10 -10.51
N TYR A 147 -5.99 -23.43 -10.37
CA TYR A 147 -4.83 -24.07 -9.75
C TYR A 147 -3.53 -23.85 -10.54
N VAL A 148 -3.59 -23.85 -11.88
CA VAL A 148 -2.41 -23.56 -12.72
C VAL A 148 -1.94 -22.13 -12.50
N ILE A 149 -2.85 -21.15 -12.46
CA ILE A 149 -2.49 -19.75 -12.19
C ILE A 149 -1.89 -19.62 -10.78
N ALA A 150 -2.50 -20.25 -9.77
CA ALA A 150 -1.94 -20.27 -8.42
C ALA A 150 -0.54 -20.88 -8.38
N TYR A 151 -0.30 -21.96 -9.13
CA TYR A 151 1.01 -22.61 -9.24
C TYR A 151 2.04 -21.77 -10.02
N GLU A 152 1.61 -21.01 -11.02
CA GLU A 152 2.48 -20.04 -11.72
C GLU A 152 2.88 -18.88 -10.81
N ILE A 153 2.00 -18.49 -9.88
CA ILE A 153 2.25 -17.45 -8.86
C ILE A 153 3.17 -17.98 -7.75
N ASP A 154 2.89 -19.16 -7.18
CA ASP A 154 3.77 -19.84 -6.22
C ASP A 154 3.83 -21.36 -6.47
N PRO A 155 4.90 -21.85 -7.14
CA PRO A 155 5.05 -23.26 -7.46
C PRO A 155 5.60 -24.11 -6.30
N ARG A 156 5.90 -23.52 -5.14
CA ARG A 156 6.58 -24.21 -4.02
C ARG A 156 5.65 -25.16 -3.28
N GLU A 157 4.33 -24.97 -3.38
CA GLU A 157 3.36 -25.88 -2.80
C GLU A 157 3.15 -27.14 -3.66
N LYS A 158 3.81 -28.22 -3.25
CA LYS A 158 3.69 -29.55 -3.87
C LYS A 158 2.23 -30.02 -4.01
N ASN A 159 1.37 -29.64 -3.06
CA ASN A 159 -0.04 -30.01 -3.04
C ASN A 159 -0.80 -29.49 -4.27
N ILE A 160 -0.50 -28.27 -4.74
CA ILE A 160 -1.15 -27.68 -5.91
C ILE A 160 -0.69 -28.37 -7.20
N GLY A 161 0.60 -28.66 -7.33
CA GLY A 161 1.13 -29.44 -8.47
C GLY A 161 0.50 -30.83 -8.59
N GLU A 162 0.29 -31.52 -7.46
CA GLU A 162 -0.42 -32.80 -7.43
C GLU A 162 -1.90 -32.67 -7.80
N LYS A 163 -2.60 -31.63 -7.32
CA LYS A 163 -3.99 -31.34 -7.68
C LYS A 163 -4.14 -31.09 -9.18
N ILE A 164 -3.24 -30.30 -9.77
CA ILE A 164 -3.18 -30.05 -11.23
C ILE A 164 -3.03 -31.36 -12.00
N LYS A 165 -2.08 -32.22 -11.61
CA LYS A 165 -1.85 -33.50 -12.28
C LYS A 165 -3.09 -34.40 -12.22
N LYS A 166 -3.70 -34.54 -11.04
CA LYS A 166 -4.92 -35.35 -10.83
C LYS A 166 -6.11 -34.82 -11.66
N LEU A 167 -6.27 -33.51 -11.76
CA LEU A 167 -7.35 -32.91 -12.55
C LEU A 167 -7.15 -33.10 -14.05
N LYS A 168 -5.91 -32.97 -14.55
CA LYS A 168 -5.58 -33.28 -15.96
C LYS A 168 -5.90 -34.72 -16.32
N GLU A 169 -5.46 -35.68 -15.50
CA GLU A 169 -5.78 -37.11 -15.70
C GLU A 169 -7.29 -37.38 -15.73
N LYS A 170 -8.06 -36.78 -14.81
CA LYS A 170 -9.53 -36.94 -14.77
C LYS A 170 -10.24 -36.35 -15.99
N LEU A 171 -9.71 -35.29 -16.58
CA LEU A 171 -10.28 -34.64 -17.75
C LEU A 171 -9.93 -35.40 -19.03
N GLU A 172 -8.72 -35.94 -19.14
CA GLU A 172 -8.29 -36.80 -20.27
C GLU A 172 -9.12 -38.09 -20.36
N VAL A 173 -9.47 -38.71 -19.23
CA VAL A 173 -10.30 -39.93 -19.18
C VAL A 173 -11.75 -39.70 -19.63
N LYS A 174 -12.25 -38.46 -19.64
CA LYS A 174 -13.62 -38.14 -20.09
C LYS A 174 -13.78 -37.99 -21.61
N VAL A 175 -12.68 -38.00 -22.37
CA VAL A 175 -12.67 -37.77 -23.84
C VAL A 175 -12.60 -39.10 -24.62
N VAL A 176 -12.84 -40.25 -23.96
CA VAL A 176 -12.84 -41.60 -24.59
C VAL A 176 -14.24 -42.21 -24.55
#